data_AF-A0A5C6NQD8-F1
#
_entry.id   AF-A0A5C6NQD8-F1
#
_cell.length_a   1.000
_cell.length_b   1.000
_cell.length_c   1.000
_cell.angle_alpha   90.00
_cell.angle_beta   90.00
_cell.angle_gamma   90.00
#
_symmetry.space_group_name_H-M   'P 1'
#
loop_
_entity.id
_entity.type
_entity.pdbx_description
1 polymer ?
#
loop_
_entity_poly.entity_id
_entity_poly.type
_entity_poly.pdbx_seq_one_letter_code
_entity_poly.pdbx_strand_id
1 'polypeptide(L)'
;MSGEVRLKKLEKLVLDGPVVSNGQCLSVESLLDVLVCLYDECNNSPLRREKNIMEFLDWEARHTFPTAFQAPTTERGKFTETI
;
A
#
# COMPACT_ATOMS: atom_id res chain seq x y z
N MET A 1 -10.92 -26.59 -13.74
CA MET A 1 -9.60 -26.04 -13.38
C MET A 1 -9.51 -26.00 -11.86
N SER A 2 -8.53 -26.67 -11.24
CA SER A 2 -8.42 -26.74 -9.78
C SER A 2 -7.92 -25.42 -9.17
N GLY A 3 -8.07 -25.25 -7.85
CA GLY A 3 -7.56 -24.09 -7.12
C GLY A 3 -6.03 -23.93 -7.24
N GLU A 4 -5.28 -25.03 -7.18
CA GLU A 4 -3.83 -25.03 -7.31
C GLU A 4 -3.37 -24.45 -8.66
N VAL A 5 -4.01 -24.84 -9.75
CA VAL A 5 -3.68 -24.34 -11.10
C VAL A 5 -3.98 -22.84 -11.20
N ARG A 6 -5.03 -22.34 -10.53
CA ARG A 6 -5.34 -20.90 -10.51
C ARG A 6 -4.32 -20.10 -9.71
N LEU A 7 -3.84 -20.61 -8.57
CA LEU A 7 -2.81 -19.95 -7.76
C LEU A 7 -1.49 -19.84 -8.53
N LYS A 8 -1.05 -20.90 -9.20
CA LYS A 8 0.16 -20.87 -10.06
C LYS A 8 0.06 -19.84 -11.19
N LYS A 9 -1.15 -19.65 -11.75
CA LYS A 9 -1.38 -18.61 -12.76
C LYS A 9 -1.29 -17.20 -12.19
N LEU A 10 -1.83 -16.98 -10.98
CA LEU A 10 -1.77 -15.69 -10.31
C LEU A 10 -0.33 -15.34 -9.93
N GLU A 11 0.41 -16.29 -9.35
CA GLU A 11 1.83 -16.11 -9.02
C GLU A 11 2.63 -15.70 -10.25
N LYS A 12 2.44 -16.41 -11.37
CA LYS A 12 3.09 -16.05 -12.63
C LYS A 12 2.72 -14.63 -13.09
N LEU A 13 1.44 -14.25 -13.03
CA LEU A 13 0.99 -12.92 -13.44
C LEU A 13 1.69 -11.80 -12.63
N VAL A 14 1.86 -12.00 -11.33
CA VAL A 14 2.56 -11.05 -10.45
C VAL A 14 4.05 -10.98 -10.77
N LEU A 15 4.69 -12.12 -11.04
CA LEU A 15 6.11 -12.18 -11.42
C LEU A 15 6.39 -11.58 -12.80
N ASP A 16 5.47 -11.76 -13.75
CA ASP A 16 5.55 -11.18 -15.09
C ASP A 16 5.40 -9.63 -15.02
N GLY A 17 4.62 -9.12 -14.05
CA GLY A 17 4.45 -7.70 -13.82
C GLY A 17 3.74 -6.95 -14.95
N PRO A 18 3.60 -5.62 -14.86
CA PRO A 18 2.81 -4.83 -15.82
C PRO A 18 3.36 -4.87 -17.25
N VAL A 19 4.69 -4.89 -17.42
CA VAL A 19 5.34 -4.83 -18.74
C VAL A 19 5.10 -6.10 -19.54
N VAL A 20 5.27 -7.28 -18.93
CA VAL A 20 5.09 -8.57 -19.62
C VAL A 20 3.61 -8.94 -19.70
N SER A 21 2.80 -8.52 -18.73
CA SER A 21 1.37 -8.84 -18.69
C SER A 21 0.47 -7.86 -19.45
N ASN A 22 1.03 -7.01 -20.32
CA ASN A 22 0.29 -5.97 -21.07
C ASN A 22 -0.62 -5.10 -20.17
N GLY A 23 -0.13 -4.71 -19.00
CA GLY A 23 -0.87 -3.88 -18.04
C GLY A 23 -1.98 -4.60 -17.26
N GLN A 24 -2.12 -5.92 -17.40
CA GLN A 24 -3.10 -6.71 -16.62
C GLN A 24 -2.67 -6.95 -15.15
N CYS A 25 -1.47 -6.51 -14.77
CA CYS A 25 -0.91 -6.64 -13.43
C CYS A 25 -0.39 -5.27 -12.94
N LEU A 26 -0.45 -5.03 -11.63
CA LEU A 26 0.15 -3.86 -10.99
C LEU A 26 1.62 -4.14 -10.65
N SER A 27 2.48 -3.11 -10.71
CA SER A 27 3.83 -3.21 -10.17
C SER A 27 3.80 -3.23 -8.64
N VAL A 28 4.90 -3.68 -8.03
CA VAL A 28 5.08 -3.56 -6.57
C VAL A 28 5.02 -2.10 -6.13
N GLU A 29 5.58 -1.18 -6.92
CA GLU A 29 5.51 0.27 -6.67
C GLU A 29 4.06 0.76 -6.57
N SER A 30 3.21 0.41 -7.54
CA SER A 30 1.79 0.80 -7.48
C SER A 30 1.05 0.17 -6.29
N LEU A 31 1.43 -1.03 -5.86
CA LEU A 31 0.85 -1.65 -4.65
C LEU A 31 1.29 -0.91 -3.38
N LEU A 32 2.53 -0.41 -3.33
CA LEU A 32 3.01 0.44 -2.23
C LEU A 32 2.30 1.80 -2.24
N ASP A 33 2.08 2.41 -3.40
CA ASP A 33 1.30 3.65 -3.51
C ASP A 33 -0.13 3.47 -2.98
N VAL A 34 -0.78 2.35 -3.32
CA VAL A 34 -2.10 1.98 -2.79
C VAL A 34 -2.07 1.82 -1.26
N LEU A 35 -1.04 1.17 -0.72
CA LEU A 35 -0.89 0.99 0.72
C LEU A 35 -0.73 2.33 1.45
N VAL A 36 0.12 3.23 0.93
CA VAL A 36 0.34 4.56 1.51
C VAL A 36 -0.92 5.42 1.40
N CYS A 37 -1.62 5.36 0.26
CA CYS A 37 -2.90 6.05 0.06
C CYS A 37 -3.96 5.58 1.06
N LEU A 38 -4.10 4.26 1.24
CA LEU A 38 -5.03 3.69 2.21
C LEU A 38 -4.69 4.12 3.64
N TYR A 39 -3.42 4.10 4.00
CA TYR A 39 -2.96 4.54 5.31
C TYR A 39 -3.33 6.01 5.57
N ASP A 40 -3.04 6.90 4.62
CA ASP A 40 -3.32 8.33 4.76
C ASP A 40 -4.82 8.63 4.90
N GLU A 41 -5.64 8.01 4.04
CA GLU A 41 -7.10 8.13 4.09
C GLU A 41 -7.67 7.60 5.42
N CYS A 42 -7.23 6.42 5.87
CA CYS A 42 -7.65 5.87 7.16
C CYS A 42 -7.22 6.75 8.34
N ASN A 43 -6.01 7.32 8.29
CA ASN A 43 -5.46 8.13 9.37
C ASN A 43 -6.13 9.50 9.49
N ASN A 44 -6.50 10.11 8.36
CA ASN A 44 -7.11 11.44 8.30
C ASN A 44 -8.65 11.42 8.35
N SER A 45 -9.25 10.22 8.24
CA SER A 45 -10.69 9.97 8.33
C SER A 45 -11.17 9.70 9.77
N PRO A 46 -12.46 9.93 10.09
CA PRO A 46 -13.07 9.42 11.33
C PRO A 46 -12.90 7.91 11.56
N LEU A 47 -12.63 7.14 10.49
CA LEU A 47 -12.36 5.69 10.52
C LEU A 47 -11.18 5.33 11.43
N ARG A 48 -10.21 6.23 11.65
CA ARG A 48 -9.09 6.02 12.58
C ARG A 48 -9.52 5.58 13.99
N ARG A 49 -10.75 5.90 14.40
CA ARG A 49 -11.28 5.55 15.74
C ARG A 49 -11.83 4.13 15.82
N GLU A 50 -12.09 3.49 14.67
CA GLU A 50 -12.52 2.09 14.62
C GLU A 50 -11.37 1.18 15.04
N LYS A 51 -11.65 0.22 15.93
CA LYS A 51 -10.62 -0.65 16.54
C LYS A 51 -9.71 -1.30 15.49
N ASN A 52 -10.31 -1.90 14.46
CA ASN A 52 -9.54 -2.60 13.42
C ASN A 52 -8.66 -1.65 12.60
N ILE A 53 -9.13 -0.42 12.34
CA ILE A 53 -8.38 0.58 11.60
C ILE A 53 -7.24 1.13 12.45
N MET A 54 -7.49 1.37 13.73
CA MET A 54 -6.47 1.79 14.68
C MET A 54 -5.35 0.74 14.80
N GLU A 55 -5.71 -0.54 14.92
CA GLU A 55 -4.74 -1.65 14.96
C GLU A 55 -3.94 -1.75 13.64
N PHE A 56 -4.60 -1.55 12.49
CA PHE A 56 -3.93 -1.48 11.19
C PHE A 56 -2.93 -0.31 11.11
N LEU A 57 -3.35 0.91 11.47
CA LEU A 57 -2.50 2.09 11.44
C LEU A 57 -1.28 1.94 12.37
N ASP A 58 -1.46 1.38 13.56
CA ASP A 58 -0.35 1.11 14.49
C ASP A 58 0.58 0.00 13.99
N TRP A 59 0.05 -0.98 13.26
CA TRP A 59 0.87 -2.02 12.64
C TRP A 59 1.70 -1.45 11.49
N GLU A 60 1.09 -0.74 10.54
CA GLU A 60 1.77 -0.13 9.40
C GLU A 60 2.82 0.90 9.83
N ALA A 61 2.50 1.75 10.82
CA ALA A 61 3.42 2.76 11.35
C ALA A 61 4.73 2.17 11.92
N ARG A 62 4.71 0.90 12.32
CA ARG A 62 5.87 0.19 12.86
C ARG A 62 6.70 -0.54 11.81
N HIS A 63 6.08 -1.01 10.72
CA HIS A 63 6.72 -1.92 9.76
C HIS A 63 7.01 -1.27 8.42
N THR A 64 6.16 -0.35 7.97
CA THR A 64 6.19 0.19 6.61
C THR A 64 6.89 1.54 6.55
N PHE A 65 6.82 2.32 7.63
CA PHE A 65 7.35 3.67 7.67
C PHE A 65 8.61 3.76 8.53
N PRO A 66 9.76 4.24 7.99
CA PRO A 66 10.89 4.60 8.84
C PRO A 66 10.47 5.70 9.82
N THR A 67 11.13 5.78 10.98
CA THR A 67 10.80 6.70 12.08
C THR A 67 10.66 8.17 11.63
N ALA A 68 11.31 8.55 10.52
CA ALA A 68 11.21 9.88 9.90
C ALA A 68 9.83 10.20 9.26
N PHE A 69 9.02 9.20 8.92
CA PHE A 69 7.67 9.38 8.33
C PHE A 69 6.55 9.42 9.38
N GLN A 70 6.89 9.26 10.67
CA GLN A 70 5.97 9.34 11.81
C GLN A 70 5.65 10.78 12.23
N ALA A 71 6.17 11.78 11.50
CA ALA A 71 5.84 13.18 11.76
C ALA A 71 4.33 13.45 11.57
N PRO A 72 3.73 14.36 12.36
CA PRO A 72 2.34 14.76 12.18
C PRO A 72 2.06 15.16 10.73
N THR A 73 0.93 14.72 10.19
CA THR A 73 0.52 14.88 8.78
C THR A 73 0.58 16.33 8.26
N THR A 74 0.60 17.31 9.17
CA THR A 74 0.71 18.75 8.87
C THR A 74 2.00 19.16 8.13
N GLU A 75 3.07 18.37 8.15
CA GLU A 75 4.34 18.73 7.46
C GLU A 75 4.59 18.00 6.13
N ARG A 76 3.70 17.08 5.72
CA ARG A 76 3.90 16.26 4.50
C ARG A 76 3.68 17.03 3.19
N GLY A 77 3.03 18.20 3.25
CA GLY A 77 2.80 19.08 2.09
C GLY A 77 4.07 19.74 1.51
N LYS A 78 5.27 19.45 2.05
CA LYS A 78 6.55 19.93 1.50
C LYS A 78 7.32 18.87 0.72
N PHE A 79 6.93 17.60 0.78
CA PHE A 79 7.66 16.52 0.09
C PHE A 79 7.21 16.29 -1.35
N THR A 80 6.08 16.85 -1.77
CA THR A 80 5.57 16.76 -3.15
C THR A 80 6.10 17.87 -4.08
N GLU A 81 6.92 18.80 -3.58
CA GLU A 81 7.52 19.89 -4.38
C GLU A 81 8.99 19.63 -4.77
N THR A 82 9.52 18.42 -4.61
CA THR A 82 10.92 18.12 -5.00
C THR A 82 11.08 16.80 -5.76
N ILE A 83 10.13 16.52 -6.67
CA ILE A 83 10.39 15.65 -7.83
C ILE A 83 9.96 16.40 -9.08
#